data_AF-A0A136KT89-F1
#
_entry.id   AF-A0A136KT89-F1
#
_cell.length_a   1.000
_cell.length_b   1.000
_cell.length_c   1.000
_cell.angle_alpha   90.00
_cell.angle_beta   90.00
_cell.angle_gamma   90.00
#
_symmetry.space_group_name_H-M   'P 1'
#
loop_
_entity.id
_entity.type
_entity.pdbx_description
1 polymer ?
#
loop_
_entity_poly.entity_id
_entity_poly.type
_entity_poly.pdbx_seq_one_letter_code
_entity_poly.pdbx_strand_id
1 'polypeptide(L)'
;MLVRSLTLKIASWRFTEWLVRKTFLLRPLVRRFIAGESLESAIEIAQRLTSEGYWVTLDYLGENVRSREEAEAAALTFQAMLRRLSASCASGPTPVDRACYLGAEGESPVERGNISIKLTQCGLDLGDDVALEHYRSVTRLAAELQTFVRVDMEHSAYTERTLQLVEKVFAEFPCTGTVLQSYLHRTGEDLDRCVRQGIRLRLVKGAYLEPASVAITDKAEVDRAFEEQSKKLLLEGKYPAIATHDAKVIESLLKFIAEKGIDKRVFEFQMLYGIRRDLQAKLLSEGYNVRVYVPFGESWYPYFTRRLAERPANLLFIVKALFKG
;
A
#
# COMPACT_ATOMS: atom_id res chain seq x y z
N MET A 1 0.77 8.94 -22.61
CA MET A 1 -0.59 8.36 -22.43
C MET A 1 -0.86 7.18 -23.37
N LEU A 2 -0.58 7.26 -24.68
CA LEU A 2 -0.78 6.16 -25.64
C LEU A 2 -0.09 4.83 -25.30
N VAL A 3 1.15 4.85 -24.80
CA VAL A 3 1.88 3.60 -24.44
C VAL A 3 1.25 2.92 -23.23
N ARG A 4 0.79 3.68 -22.22
CA ARG A 4 0.13 3.13 -21.02
C ARG A 4 -1.22 2.52 -21.37
N SER A 5 -2.05 3.22 -22.15
CA SER A 5 -3.35 2.70 -22.57
C SER A 5 -3.23 1.47 -23.49
N LEU A 6 -2.27 1.48 -24.43
CA LEU A 6 -1.98 0.33 -25.29
C LEU A 6 -1.46 -0.87 -24.48
N THR A 7 -0.59 -0.63 -23.50
CA THR A 7 -0.08 -1.68 -22.61
C THR A 7 -1.20 -2.31 -21.78
N LEU A 8 -2.04 -1.49 -21.16
CA LEU A 8 -3.19 -1.99 -20.38
C LEU A 8 -4.18 -2.75 -21.28
N LYS A 9 -4.38 -2.29 -22.52
CA LYS A 9 -5.24 -2.97 -23.50
C LYS A 9 -4.68 -4.33 -23.94
N ILE A 10 -3.39 -4.42 -24.26
CA ILE A 10 -2.70 -5.68 -24.63
C ILE A 10 -2.62 -6.64 -23.44
N ALA A 11 -2.37 -6.11 -22.23
CA ALA A 11 -2.36 -6.88 -21.00
C ALA A 11 -3.75 -7.44 -20.64
N SER A 12 -4.83 -6.73 -20.98
CA SER A 12 -6.20 -7.20 -20.72
C SER A 12 -6.65 -8.35 -21.64
N TRP A 13 -5.86 -8.73 -22.65
CA TRP A 13 -6.19 -9.85 -23.53
C TRP A 13 -5.97 -11.21 -22.85
N ARG A 14 -7.01 -12.05 -22.86
CA ARG A 14 -7.03 -13.38 -22.24
C ARG A 14 -5.88 -14.30 -22.69
N PHE A 15 -5.46 -14.17 -23.95
CA PHE A 15 -4.33 -14.92 -24.49
C PHE A 15 -2.98 -14.48 -23.87
N THR A 16 -2.80 -13.18 -23.69
CA THR A 16 -1.60 -12.61 -23.05
C THR A 16 -1.52 -13.02 -21.58
N GLU A 17 -2.65 -13.03 -20.87
CA GLU A 17 -2.71 -13.54 -19.50
C GLU A 17 -2.35 -15.02 -19.43
N TRP A 18 -2.96 -15.83 -20.28
CA TRP A 18 -2.68 -17.26 -20.36
C TRP A 18 -1.20 -17.54 -20.64
N LEU A 19 -0.60 -16.84 -21.61
CA LEU A 19 0.81 -17.00 -21.95
C LEU A 19 1.71 -16.60 -20.78
N VAL A 20 1.48 -15.43 -20.16
CA VAL A 20 2.30 -14.96 -19.04
C VAL A 20 2.20 -15.87 -17.82
N ARG A 21 1.03 -16.47 -17.56
CA ARG A 21 0.84 -17.44 -16.47
C ARG A 21 1.49 -18.80 -16.78
N LYS A 22 1.46 -19.27 -18.03
CA LYS A 22 1.95 -20.60 -18.44
C LYS A 22 3.44 -20.63 -18.75
N THR A 23 4.03 -19.52 -19.21
CA THR A 23 5.42 -19.48 -19.63
C THR A 23 6.36 -19.36 -18.44
N PHE A 24 7.07 -20.44 -18.13
CA PHE A 24 8.09 -20.50 -17.07
C PHE A 24 9.16 -19.40 -17.19
N LEU A 25 9.50 -18.99 -18.42
CA LEU A 25 10.50 -17.95 -18.70
C LEU A 25 10.14 -16.57 -18.10
N LEU A 26 8.86 -16.30 -17.83
CA LEU A 26 8.41 -15.04 -17.25
C LEU A 26 8.28 -15.08 -15.71
N ARG A 27 8.38 -16.27 -15.09
CA ARG A 27 8.29 -16.44 -13.63
C ARG A 27 9.35 -15.61 -12.86
N PRO A 28 10.62 -15.53 -13.28
CA PRO A 28 11.60 -14.68 -12.60
C PRO A 28 11.24 -13.19 -12.62
N LEU A 29 10.59 -12.73 -13.69
CA LEU A 29 10.13 -11.35 -13.81
C LEU A 29 8.92 -11.07 -12.90
N VAL A 30 7.99 -12.01 -12.79
CA VAL A 30 6.84 -11.91 -11.89
C VAL A 30 7.28 -11.93 -10.42
N ARG A 31 8.15 -12.87 -10.04
CA ARG A 31 8.73 -12.99 -8.68
C ARG A 31 9.56 -11.78 -8.24
N ARG A 32 9.93 -10.91 -9.19
CA ARG A 32 10.57 -9.63 -8.86
C ARG A 32 9.62 -8.68 -8.13
N PHE A 33 8.33 -8.72 -8.45
CA PHE A 33 7.33 -7.75 -7.97
C PHE A 33 6.27 -8.35 -7.04
N ILE A 34 6.15 -9.68 -7.00
CA ILE A 34 5.18 -10.43 -6.20
C ILE A 34 5.95 -11.47 -5.39
N ALA A 35 5.62 -11.62 -4.09
CA ALA A 35 6.30 -12.56 -3.21
C ALA A 35 6.03 -14.03 -3.59
N GLY A 36 4.82 -14.29 -4.08
CA GLY A 36 4.36 -15.57 -4.57
C GLY A 36 2.84 -15.65 -4.53
N GLU A 37 2.30 -16.86 -4.69
CA GLU A 37 0.85 -17.11 -4.70
C GLU A 37 0.32 -17.53 -3.31
N SER A 38 1.19 -17.89 -2.37
CA SER A 38 0.80 -18.36 -1.02
C SER A 38 1.20 -17.38 0.08
N LEU A 39 0.48 -17.41 1.20
CA LEU A 39 0.83 -16.66 2.40
C LEU A 39 2.24 -17.02 2.91
N GLU A 40 2.64 -18.29 2.80
CA GLU A 40 3.97 -18.73 3.26
C GLU A 40 5.10 -18.04 2.51
N SER A 41 4.98 -17.96 1.17
CA SER A 41 5.96 -17.23 0.37
C SER A 41 6.02 -15.74 0.74
N ALA A 42 4.87 -15.13 1.10
CA ALA A 42 4.84 -13.76 1.56
C ALA A 42 5.52 -13.58 2.93
N ILE A 43 5.33 -14.53 3.84
CA ILE A 43 5.95 -14.52 5.18
C ILE A 43 7.47 -14.71 5.09
N GLU A 44 7.96 -15.62 4.25
CA GLU A 44 9.41 -15.81 4.02
C GLU A 44 10.07 -14.52 3.51
N ILE A 45 9.43 -13.85 2.55
CA ILE A 45 9.91 -12.56 2.03
C ILE A 45 9.84 -11.48 3.10
N ALA A 46 8.78 -11.44 3.89
CA ALA A 46 8.63 -10.49 4.99
C ALA A 46 9.71 -10.66 6.07
N GLN A 47 10.01 -11.90 6.46
CA GLN A 47 11.06 -12.22 7.42
C GLN A 47 12.44 -11.79 6.91
N ARG A 48 12.75 -12.10 5.65
CA ARG A 48 14.00 -11.69 5.03
C ARG A 48 14.14 -10.16 5.01
N LEU A 49 13.13 -9.43 4.52
CA LEU A 49 13.14 -7.97 4.49
C LEU A 49 13.29 -7.37 5.88
N THR A 50 12.61 -7.94 6.88
CA THR A 50 12.71 -7.51 8.27
C THR A 50 14.09 -7.76 8.86
N SER A 51 14.74 -8.88 8.51
CA SER A 51 16.12 -9.17 8.91
C SER A 51 17.15 -8.21 8.29
N GLU A 52 16.82 -7.64 7.12
CA GLU A 52 17.60 -6.62 6.43
C GLU A 52 17.33 -5.19 6.97
N GLY A 53 16.41 -5.04 7.93
CA GLY A 53 16.07 -3.76 8.56
C GLY A 53 14.88 -3.03 7.93
N TYR A 54 14.31 -3.53 6.84
CA TYR A 54 13.08 -2.97 6.27
C TYR A 54 11.86 -3.30 7.12
N TRP A 55 10.86 -2.45 7.02
CA TRP A 55 9.51 -2.77 7.50
C TRP A 55 8.68 -3.33 6.36
N VAL A 56 7.58 -3.98 6.65
CA VAL A 56 6.76 -4.67 5.65
C VAL A 56 5.28 -4.37 5.82
N THR A 57 4.57 -4.33 4.69
CA THR A 57 3.12 -4.45 4.65
C THR A 57 2.75 -5.55 3.67
N LEU A 58 2.01 -6.56 4.13
CA LEU A 58 1.51 -7.62 3.24
C LEU A 58 0.20 -7.18 2.59
N ASP A 59 0.05 -7.46 1.30
CA ASP A 59 -1.16 -7.21 0.52
C ASP A 59 -1.60 -8.49 -0.18
N TYR A 60 -2.81 -8.95 0.16
CA TYR A 60 -3.44 -10.07 -0.53
C TYR A 60 -4.15 -9.54 -1.78
N LEU A 61 -3.68 -10.01 -2.94
CA LEU A 61 -4.12 -9.53 -4.23
C LEU A 61 -5.54 -10.02 -4.55
N GLY A 62 -6.42 -9.06 -4.80
CA GLY A 62 -7.83 -9.24 -5.12
C GLY A 62 -8.55 -7.89 -5.00
N GLU A 63 -9.68 -7.74 -5.68
CA GLU A 63 -10.56 -6.55 -5.60
C GLU A 63 -11.99 -7.03 -5.94
N ASN A 64 -13.02 -6.34 -5.44
CA ASN A 64 -14.43 -6.52 -5.84
C ASN A 64 -14.97 -7.96 -5.72
N VAL A 65 -15.10 -8.47 -4.48
CA VAL A 65 -15.77 -9.76 -4.24
C VAL A 65 -17.25 -9.69 -4.62
N ARG A 66 -17.81 -10.83 -5.06
CA ARG A 66 -19.16 -10.94 -5.63
C ARG A 66 -20.15 -11.64 -4.71
N SER A 67 -19.69 -12.22 -3.61
CA SER A 67 -20.55 -12.89 -2.64
C SER A 67 -20.05 -12.68 -1.21
N ARG A 68 -20.94 -12.90 -0.24
CA ARG A 68 -20.60 -12.77 1.18
C ARG A 68 -19.58 -13.82 1.61
N GLU A 69 -19.64 -15.00 1.01
CA GLU A 69 -18.70 -16.10 1.23
C GLU A 69 -17.28 -15.73 0.74
N GLU A 70 -17.18 -15.05 -0.41
CA GLU A 70 -15.89 -14.53 -0.89
C GLU A 70 -15.33 -13.43 0.05
N ALA A 71 -16.20 -12.54 0.55
CA ALA A 71 -15.81 -11.52 1.52
C ALA A 71 -15.32 -12.14 2.86
N GLU A 72 -16.01 -13.18 3.33
CA GLU A 72 -15.64 -13.93 4.53
C GLU A 72 -14.29 -14.63 4.32
N ALA A 73 -14.08 -15.29 3.17
CA ALA A 73 -12.82 -15.92 2.83
C ALA A 73 -11.65 -14.92 2.77
N ALA A 74 -11.87 -13.72 2.22
CA ALA A 74 -10.89 -12.65 2.23
C ALA A 74 -10.58 -12.18 3.67
N ALA A 75 -11.60 -11.98 4.50
CA ALA A 75 -11.44 -11.61 5.91
C ALA A 75 -10.64 -12.66 6.69
N LEU A 76 -10.93 -13.95 6.49
CA LEU A 76 -10.17 -15.05 7.10
C LEU A 76 -8.70 -15.05 6.63
N THR A 77 -8.46 -14.74 5.35
CA THR A 77 -7.09 -14.58 4.81
C THR A 77 -6.36 -13.41 5.47
N PHE A 78 -7.01 -12.26 5.65
CA PHE A 78 -6.44 -11.12 6.37
C PHE A 78 -6.12 -11.47 7.83
N GLN A 79 -7.00 -12.18 8.52
CA GLN A 79 -6.73 -12.65 9.88
C GLN A 79 -5.56 -13.63 9.94
N ALA A 80 -5.43 -14.54 8.97
CA ALA A 80 -4.28 -15.43 8.87
C ALA A 80 -2.99 -14.63 8.64
N MET A 81 -3.01 -13.62 7.75
CA MET A 81 -1.88 -12.71 7.55
C MET A 81 -1.45 -12.03 8.85
N LEU A 82 -2.39 -11.49 9.62
CA LEU A 82 -2.12 -10.84 10.92
C LEU A 82 -1.43 -11.79 11.90
N ARG A 83 -2.01 -12.98 12.12
CA ARG A 83 -1.44 -13.98 13.05
C ARG A 83 -0.04 -14.40 12.63
N ARG A 84 0.15 -14.70 11.35
CA ARG A 84 1.42 -15.19 10.82
C ARG A 84 2.49 -14.11 10.84
N LEU A 85 2.16 -12.89 10.41
CA LEU A 85 3.10 -11.79 10.41
C LEU A 85 3.52 -11.42 11.84
N SER A 86 2.56 -11.40 12.77
CA SER A 86 2.82 -11.10 14.18
C SER A 86 3.73 -12.15 14.84
N ALA A 87 3.57 -13.43 14.51
CA ALA A 87 4.42 -14.51 14.97
C ALA A 87 5.82 -14.52 14.32
N SER A 88 5.92 -14.16 13.04
CA SER A 88 7.12 -14.36 12.21
C SER A 88 8.04 -13.15 12.14
N CYS A 89 7.48 -11.94 12.12
CA CYS A 89 8.25 -10.71 12.14
C CYS A 89 8.14 -10.19 13.56
N ALA A 90 9.13 -10.51 14.41
CA ALA A 90 9.15 -10.18 15.84
C ALA A 90 8.34 -8.91 16.13
N SER A 91 7.11 -9.09 16.61
CA SER A 91 6.23 -8.03 17.09
C SER A 91 6.80 -7.58 18.43
N GLY A 92 7.97 -6.96 18.37
CA GLY A 92 8.60 -6.30 19.49
C GLY A 92 8.87 -4.86 19.07
N PRO A 93 8.51 -3.86 19.89
CA PRO A 93 9.01 -2.51 19.65
C PRO A 93 10.53 -2.58 19.54
N THR A 94 11.10 -1.87 18.57
CA THR A 94 12.55 -1.67 18.54
C THR A 94 13.00 -0.98 19.84
N PRO A 95 14.28 -1.10 20.23
CA PRO A 95 14.91 -0.28 21.27
C PRO A 95 15.03 1.23 20.91
N VAL A 96 14.10 1.74 20.10
CA VAL A 96 13.85 3.18 19.98
C VAL A 96 12.70 3.41 20.95
N ASP A 97 13.06 3.87 22.15
CA ASP A 97 12.21 4.10 23.32
C ASP A 97 10.76 3.65 23.19
N ARG A 98 10.41 2.56 23.90
CA ARG A 98 9.00 2.13 24.10
C ARG A 98 8.07 3.30 24.44
N ALA A 99 8.59 4.34 25.11
CA ALA A 99 7.89 5.56 25.47
C ALA A 99 7.56 6.52 24.31
N CYS A 100 8.25 6.42 23.17
CA CYS A 100 8.04 7.28 22.00
C CYS A 100 7.00 6.72 21.00
N TYR A 101 6.61 5.45 21.13
CA TYR A 101 5.83 4.74 20.10
C TYR A 101 4.75 3.79 20.60
N LEU A 102 4.83 3.32 21.85
CA LEU A 102 3.59 3.04 22.55
C LEU A 102 3.02 4.43 22.79
N GLY A 103 2.20 4.92 21.87
CA GLY A 103 1.36 6.01 22.27
C GLY A 103 0.57 5.56 23.50
N ALA A 104 0.21 6.51 24.34
CA ALA A 104 -0.52 6.21 25.57
C ALA A 104 -1.75 5.33 25.27
N GLU A 105 -2.37 4.74 26.29
CA GLU A 105 -3.65 4.02 26.11
C GLU A 105 -4.58 4.81 25.17
N GLY A 106 -4.91 4.21 24.00
CA GLY A 106 -5.71 4.87 22.96
C GLY A 106 -4.96 5.34 21.70
N GLU A 107 -3.66 5.10 21.55
CA GLU A 107 -2.91 5.49 20.35
C GLU A 107 -2.54 4.34 19.39
N SER A 108 -2.40 4.64 18.09
CA SER A 108 -2.03 3.65 17.08
C SER A 108 -0.62 3.07 17.29
N PRO A 109 -0.44 1.73 17.19
CA PRO A 109 0.88 1.13 17.21
C PRO A 109 1.73 1.57 16.01
N VAL A 110 3.05 1.52 16.16
CA VAL A 110 4.03 1.63 15.08
C VAL A 110 4.87 0.35 15.04
N GLU A 111 4.66 -0.43 13.98
CA GLU A 111 5.05 -1.83 13.89
C GLU A 111 5.89 -2.13 12.65
N ARG A 112 6.84 -3.07 12.78
CA ARG A 112 7.70 -3.51 11.66
C ARG A 112 6.93 -4.28 10.58
N GLY A 113 5.80 -4.89 10.92
CA GLY A 113 4.98 -5.65 10.00
C GLY A 113 3.50 -5.38 10.20
N ASN A 114 2.80 -5.01 9.13
CA ASN A 114 1.35 -4.83 9.10
C ASN A 114 0.73 -5.41 7.82
N ILE A 115 -0.57 -5.23 7.63
CA ILE A 115 -1.26 -5.61 6.41
C ILE A 115 -1.95 -4.42 5.74
N SER A 116 -2.10 -4.47 4.42
CA SER A 116 -2.96 -3.59 3.64
C SER A 116 -4.16 -4.39 3.12
N ILE A 117 -5.37 -3.84 3.27
CA ILE A 117 -6.63 -4.45 2.83
C ILE A 117 -7.40 -3.50 1.91
N LYS A 118 -8.34 -4.03 1.13
CA LYS A 118 -9.25 -3.26 0.27
C LYS A 118 -10.68 -3.53 0.70
N LEU A 119 -11.50 -2.50 0.88
CA LEU A 119 -12.85 -2.71 1.41
C LEU A 119 -13.76 -3.40 0.41
N THR A 120 -13.49 -3.30 -0.90
CA THR A 120 -14.20 -4.12 -1.88
C THR A 120 -13.92 -5.62 -1.71
N GLN A 121 -12.78 -6.03 -1.13
CA GLN A 121 -12.57 -7.42 -0.72
C GLN A 121 -13.33 -7.78 0.56
N CYS A 122 -13.63 -6.82 1.41
CA CYS A 122 -14.48 -7.00 2.59
C CYS A 122 -15.99 -7.01 2.24
N GLY A 123 -16.35 -6.85 0.97
CA GLY A 123 -17.76 -6.83 0.53
C GLY A 123 -18.37 -5.45 0.40
N LEU A 124 -17.58 -4.39 0.18
CA LEU A 124 -18.13 -3.03 0.01
C LEU A 124 -19.13 -2.92 -1.14
N ASP A 125 -18.95 -3.67 -2.22
CA ASP A 125 -19.93 -3.70 -3.32
C ASP A 125 -21.23 -4.44 -2.96
N LEU A 126 -21.23 -5.21 -1.86
CA LEU A 126 -22.39 -5.94 -1.36
C LEU A 126 -23.18 -5.14 -0.31
N GLY A 127 -22.52 -4.20 0.38
CA GLY A 127 -23.12 -3.32 1.38
C GLY A 127 -22.09 -2.72 2.33
N ASP A 128 -22.35 -1.51 2.82
CA ASP A 128 -21.50 -0.87 3.83
C ASP A 128 -21.46 -1.65 5.14
N ASP A 129 -22.59 -2.26 5.52
CA ASP A 129 -22.74 -3.13 6.68
C ASP A 129 -21.93 -4.42 6.54
N VAL A 130 -21.96 -5.05 5.35
CA VAL A 130 -21.17 -6.24 5.03
C VAL A 130 -19.68 -5.93 5.12
N ALA A 131 -19.22 -4.84 4.51
CA ALA A 131 -17.82 -4.41 4.60
C ALA A 131 -17.40 -4.09 6.04
N LEU A 132 -18.25 -3.38 6.78
CA LEU A 132 -17.98 -2.99 8.15
C LEU A 132 -17.85 -4.20 9.07
N GLU A 133 -18.69 -5.23 8.93
CA GLU A 133 -18.61 -6.48 9.71
C GLU A 133 -17.24 -7.14 9.56
N HIS A 134 -16.80 -7.39 8.32
CA HIS A 134 -15.53 -8.05 8.02
C HIS A 134 -14.33 -7.18 8.43
N TYR A 135 -14.36 -5.89 8.09
CA TYR A 135 -13.29 -4.96 8.42
C TYR A 135 -13.12 -4.79 9.94
N ARG A 136 -14.23 -4.66 10.68
CA ARG A 136 -14.21 -4.60 12.15
C ARG A 136 -13.64 -5.88 12.74
N SER A 137 -14.02 -7.05 12.23
CA SER A 137 -13.51 -8.35 12.68
C SER A 137 -11.99 -8.48 12.50
N VAL A 138 -11.46 -8.07 11.34
CA VAL A 138 -10.02 -8.05 11.06
C VAL A 138 -9.28 -7.05 11.96
N THR A 139 -9.83 -5.86 12.14
CA THR A 139 -9.19 -4.79 12.92
C THR A 139 -9.19 -5.08 14.42
N ARG A 140 -10.26 -5.71 14.94
CA ARG A 140 -10.30 -6.21 16.32
C ARG A 140 -9.15 -7.19 16.59
N LEU A 141 -8.92 -8.14 15.68
CA LEU A 141 -7.78 -9.06 15.81
C LEU A 141 -6.43 -8.31 15.72
N ALA A 142 -6.33 -7.28 14.88
CA ALA A 142 -5.12 -6.47 14.83
C ALA A 142 -4.85 -5.73 16.15
N ALA A 143 -5.90 -5.24 16.82
CA ALA A 143 -5.79 -4.65 18.15
C ALA A 143 -5.32 -5.67 19.19
N GLU A 144 -5.90 -6.87 19.21
CA GLU A 144 -5.49 -7.99 20.08
C GLU A 144 -4.00 -8.37 19.89
N LEU A 145 -3.52 -8.31 18.64
CA LEU A 145 -2.13 -8.61 18.28
C LEU A 145 -1.19 -7.38 18.33
N GLN A 146 -1.69 -6.22 18.75
CA GLN A 146 -0.95 -4.95 18.79
C GLN A 146 -0.24 -4.60 17.46
N THR A 147 -0.92 -4.85 16.34
CA THR A 147 -0.45 -4.52 14.99
C THR A 147 -1.44 -3.57 14.30
N PHE A 148 -1.21 -3.26 13.03
CA PHE A 148 -1.94 -2.24 12.29
C PHE A 148 -2.62 -2.81 11.04
N VAL A 149 -3.74 -2.21 10.65
CA VAL A 149 -4.43 -2.50 9.38
C VAL A 149 -4.53 -1.21 8.56
N ARG A 150 -3.88 -1.20 7.40
CA ARG A 150 -4.03 -0.12 6.41
C ARG A 150 -5.19 -0.45 5.47
N VAL A 151 -6.14 0.46 5.33
CA VAL A 151 -7.17 0.39 4.29
C VAL A 151 -6.68 1.13 3.05
N ASP A 152 -6.39 0.38 1.99
CA ASP A 152 -6.01 0.94 0.70
C ASP A 152 -7.16 1.72 0.06
N MET A 153 -6.81 2.83 -0.59
CA MET A 153 -7.77 3.64 -1.32
C MET A 153 -7.91 3.12 -2.75
N GLU A 154 -9.14 2.81 -3.12
CA GLU A 154 -9.52 2.26 -4.42
C GLU A 154 -9.92 3.39 -5.39
N HIS A 155 -10.79 3.11 -6.36
CA HIS A 155 -11.33 4.12 -7.28
C HIS A 155 -12.04 5.24 -6.52
N SER A 156 -12.07 6.44 -7.09
CA SER A 156 -12.76 7.63 -6.53
C SER A 156 -14.22 7.40 -6.09
N ALA A 157 -14.92 6.47 -6.74
CA ALA A 157 -16.29 6.09 -6.40
C ALA A 157 -16.41 5.46 -4.99
N TYR A 158 -15.32 4.91 -4.46
CA TYR A 158 -15.27 4.30 -3.14
C TYR A 158 -14.77 5.27 -2.06
N THR A 159 -14.14 6.39 -2.41
CA THR A 159 -13.39 7.23 -1.46
C THR A 159 -14.21 7.65 -0.26
N GLU A 160 -15.41 8.18 -0.45
CA GLU A 160 -16.25 8.63 0.66
C GLU A 160 -16.67 7.47 1.58
N ARG A 161 -17.13 6.36 0.99
CA ARG A 161 -17.55 5.17 1.74
C ARG A 161 -16.38 4.59 2.54
N THR A 162 -15.19 4.53 1.94
CA THR A 162 -13.96 4.10 2.61
C THR A 162 -13.61 4.99 3.80
N LEU A 163 -13.64 6.31 3.63
CA LEU A 163 -13.35 7.24 4.73
C LEU A 163 -14.35 7.07 5.88
N GLN A 164 -15.64 6.99 5.59
CA GLN A 164 -16.67 6.80 6.62
C GLN A 164 -16.51 5.49 7.39
N LEU A 165 -16.19 4.38 6.71
CA LEU A 165 -15.95 3.10 7.37
C LEU A 165 -14.68 3.12 8.21
N VAL A 166 -13.59 3.72 7.70
CA VAL A 166 -12.33 3.89 8.44
C VAL A 166 -12.55 4.72 9.70
N GLU A 167 -13.28 5.83 9.63
CA GLU A 167 -13.57 6.67 10.80
C GLU A 167 -14.36 5.92 11.87
N LYS A 168 -15.40 5.17 11.47
CA LYS A 168 -16.18 4.33 12.39
C LYS A 168 -15.31 3.30 13.10
N VAL A 169 -14.51 2.55 12.35
CA VAL A 169 -13.66 1.50 12.93
C VAL A 169 -12.49 2.08 13.71
N PHE A 170 -11.92 3.21 13.30
CA PHE A 170 -10.85 3.89 14.04
C PHE A 170 -11.30 4.37 15.41
N ALA A 171 -12.54 4.86 15.54
CA ALA A 171 -13.10 5.26 16.84
C ALA A 171 -13.23 4.09 17.82
N GLU A 172 -13.39 2.86 17.32
CA GLU A 172 -13.43 1.63 18.14
C GLU A 172 -12.03 1.05 18.36
N PHE A 173 -11.19 1.07 17.32
CA PHE A 173 -9.88 0.45 17.26
C PHE A 173 -8.88 1.40 16.61
N PRO A 174 -8.11 2.20 17.39
CA PRO A 174 -7.16 3.17 16.84
C PRO A 174 -5.90 2.53 16.24
N CYS A 175 -5.96 1.26 15.81
CA CYS A 175 -4.90 0.53 15.12
C CYS A 175 -5.18 0.37 13.61
N THR A 176 -5.92 1.31 13.03
CA THR A 176 -6.21 1.34 11.61
C THR A 176 -6.03 2.75 11.03
N GLY A 177 -5.97 2.83 9.71
CA GLY A 177 -5.91 4.09 8.98
C GLY A 177 -5.96 3.83 7.49
N THR A 178 -5.87 4.89 6.68
CA THR A 178 -6.19 4.79 5.25
C THR A 178 -5.13 5.41 4.35
N VAL A 179 -5.41 5.41 3.06
CA VAL A 179 -4.58 5.98 2.01
C VAL A 179 -5.31 7.18 1.40
N LEU A 180 -4.59 8.25 1.07
CA LEU A 180 -5.11 9.33 0.23
C LEU A 180 -4.30 9.44 -1.06
N GLN A 181 -4.96 9.90 -2.12
CA GLN A 181 -4.42 9.93 -3.48
C GLN A 181 -4.26 11.38 -3.95
N SER A 182 -3.04 11.88 -4.03
CA SER A 182 -2.77 13.30 -4.21
C SER A 182 -3.32 13.92 -5.49
N TYR A 183 -3.59 13.10 -6.51
CA TYR A 183 -4.19 13.55 -7.76
C TYR A 183 -5.68 13.91 -7.68
N LEU A 184 -6.40 13.57 -6.60
CA LEU A 184 -7.84 13.88 -6.51
C LEU A 184 -8.04 15.31 -6.02
N HIS A 185 -8.97 16.04 -6.64
CA HIS A 185 -9.29 17.42 -6.23
C HIS A 185 -9.75 17.51 -4.77
N ARG A 186 -10.43 16.47 -4.27
CA ARG A 186 -10.94 16.37 -2.88
C ARG A 186 -9.87 16.12 -1.80
N THR A 187 -8.66 15.68 -2.18
CA THR A 187 -7.70 15.14 -1.20
C THR A 187 -7.21 16.16 -0.16
N GLY A 188 -7.18 17.46 -0.48
CA GLY A 188 -6.84 18.49 0.50
C GLY A 188 -7.77 18.48 1.71
N GLU A 189 -9.08 18.42 1.47
CA GLU A 189 -10.11 18.39 2.52
C GLU A 189 -10.11 17.07 3.29
N ASP A 190 -9.97 15.94 2.59
CA ASP A 190 -9.91 14.62 3.23
C ASP A 190 -8.66 14.46 4.11
N LEU A 191 -7.53 15.05 3.70
CA LEU A 191 -6.30 15.08 4.49
C LEU A 191 -6.55 15.81 5.80
N ASP A 192 -7.13 17.01 5.75
CA ASP A 192 -7.45 17.79 6.95
C ASP A 192 -8.45 17.07 7.85
N ARG A 193 -9.45 16.41 7.27
CA ARG A 193 -10.44 15.59 7.98
C ARG A 193 -9.77 14.46 8.76
N CYS A 194 -8.84 13.72 8.15
CA CYS A 194 -8.16 12.61 8.79
C CYS A 194 -7.10 13.07 9.82
N VAL A 195 -6.35 14.14 9.52
CA VAL A 195 -5.35 14.70 10.43
C VAL A 195 -6.00 15.15 11.75
N ARG A 196 -7.14 15.85 11.70
CA ARG A 196 -7.88 16.28 12.91
C ARG A 196 -8.29 15.12 13.81
N GLN A 197 -8.56 13.94 13.23
CA GLN A 197 -8.94 12.75 13.98
C GLN A 197 -7.74 11.93 14.46
N GLY A 198 -6.52 12.25 14.01
CA GLY A 198 -5.32 11.46 14.30
C GLY A 198 -5.26 10.14 13.52
N ILE A 199 -6.04 10.00 12.43
CA ILE A 199 -5.99 8.82 11.57
C ILE A 199 -4.64 8.79 10.86
N ARG A 200 -3.87 7.70 11.02
CA ARG A 200 -2.61 7.53 10.28
C ARG A 200 -2.89 7.52 8.79
N LEU A 201 -2.11 8.25 8.00
CA LEU A 201 -2.28 8.33 6.55
C LEU A 201 -1.07 7.80 5.79
N ARG A 202 -1.34 7.08 4.71
CA ARG A 202 -0.40 6.85 3.61
C ARG A 202 -0.78 7.77 2.46
N LEU A 203 0.18 8.53 1.93
CA LEU A 203 -0.05 9.35 0.74
C LEU A 203 0.56 8.68 -0.49
N VAL A 204 -0.23 8.53 -1.55
CA VAL A 204 0.19 8.07 -2.88
C VAL A 204 -0.19 9.10 -3.93
N LYS A 205 0.36 9.01 -5.15
CA LYS A 205 -0.08 9.86 -6.28
C LYS A 205 -1.50 9.52 -6.74
N GLY A 206 -1.78 8.23 -6.88
CA GLY A 206 -3.02 7.69 -7.48
C GLY A 206 -2.69 6.62 -8.52
N ALA A 207 -3.46 5.53 -8.52
CA ALA A 207 -3.19 4.37 -9.38
C ALA A 207 -4.27 4.15 -10.46
N TYR A 208 -5.46 4.70 -10.27
CA TYR A 208 -6.62 4.51 -11.13
C TYR A 208 -6.63 5.55 -12.27
N LEU A 209 -7.45 5.26 -13.28
CA LEU A 209 -7.71 6.19 -14.37
C LEU A 209 -9.00 6.93 -14.05
N GLU A 210 -8.89 8.19 -13.68
CA GLU A 210 -10.01 9.04 -13.27
C GLU A 210 -10.26 10.14 -14.31
N PRO A 211 -11.50 10.62 -14.46
CA PRO A 211 -11.80 11.76 -15.33
C PRO A 211 -11.24 13.07 -14.75
N ALA A 212 -10.97 14.05 -15.62
CA ALA A 212 -10.43 15.35 -15.22
C ALA A 212 -11.32 16.14 -14.24
N SER A 213 -12.63 15.85 -14.25
CA SER A 213 -13.59 16.42 -13.29
C SER A 213 -13.36 15.95 -11.85
N VAL A 214 -12.66 14.83 -11.64
CA VAL A 214 -12.41 14.22 -10.34
C VAL A 214 -10.93 14.29 -9.96
N ALA A 215 -10.03 14.26 -10.95
CA ALA A 215 -8.59 14.20 -10.73
C ALA A 215 -7.78 15.16 -11.62
N ILE A 216 -6.65 15.60 -11.11
CA ILE A 216 -5.58 16.26 -11.84
C ILE A 216 -5.00 15.29 -12.87
N THR A 217 -5.01 15.69 -14.15
CA THR A 217 -4.50 14.86 -15.25
C THR A 217 -3.07 15.21 -15.67
N ASP A 218 -2.63 16.45 -15.41
CA ASP A 218 -1.25 16.85 -15.70
C ASP A 218 -0.28 16.24 -14.68
N LYS A 219 0.78 15.61 -15.18
CA LYS A 219 1.73 14.91 -14.33
C LYS A 219 2.51 15.86 -13.42
N ALA A 220 2.92 17.02 -13.92
CA ALA A 220 3.69 17.96 -13.12
C ALA A 220 2.83 18.57 -12.00
N GLU A 221 1.54 18.79 -12.26
CA GLU A 221 0.57 19.16 -11.23
C GLU A 221 0.37 18.07 -10.18
N VAL A 222 0.24 16.80 -10.58
CA VAL A 222 0.17 15.67 -9.63
C VAL A 222 1.44 15.59 -8.77
N ASP A 223 2.61 15.78 -9.37
CA ASP A 223 3.89 15.76 -8.66
C ASP A 223 3.97 16.92 -7.64
N ARG A 224 3.50 18.12 -8.00
CA ARG A 224 3.40 19.28 -7.09
C ARG A 224 2.42 19.02 -5.94
N ALA A 225 1.21 18.56 -6.25
CA ALA A 225 0.19 18.26 -5.26
C ALA A 225 0.67 17.19 -4.26
N PHE A 226 1.34 16.13 -4.76
CA PHE A 226 1.94 15.11 -3.90
C PHE A 226 2.99 15.70 -2.95
N GLU A 227 3.87 16.57 -3.45
CA GLU A 227 4.92 17.18 -2.65
C GLU A 227 4.34 18.11 -1.57
N GLU A 228 3.39 18.98 -1.93
CA GLU A 228 2.71 19.89 -0.99
C GLU A 228 1.97 19.14 0.11
N GLN A 229 1.18 18.14 -0.26
CA GLN A 229 0.43 17.31 0.69
C GLN A 229 1.37 16.45 1.55
N SER A 230 2.49 15.98 1.01
CA SER A 230 3.52 15.27 1.80
C SER A 230 4.14 16.18 2.85
N LYS A 231 4.50 17.42 2.48
CA LYS A 231 5.04 18.42 3.43
C LYS A 231 4.06 18.72 4.55
N LYS A 232 2.78 18.88 4.23
CA LYS A 232 1.71 19.07 5.22
C LYS A 232 1.60 17.87 6.17
N LEU A 233 1.53 16.65 5.63
CA LEU A 233 1.49 15.44 6.46
C LEU A 233 2.72 15.26 7.35
N LEU A 234 3.91 15.61 6.87
CA LEU A 234 5.14 15.54 7.67
C LEU A 234 5.14 16.51 8.85
N LEU A 235 4.42 17.64 8.75
CA LEU A 235 4.29 18.61 9.84
C LEU A 235 3.14 18.29 10.79
N GLU A 236 2.01 17.82 10.28
CA GLU A 236 0.74 17.79 11.02
C GLU A 236 0.19 16.36 11.22
N GLY A 237 0.64 15.40 10.43
CA GLY A 237 0.07 14.05 10.39
C GLY A 237 0.55 13.16 11.53
N LYS A 238 -0.31 12.24 11.97
CA LYS A 238 0.06 11.16 12.89
C LYS A 238 0.80 10.07 12.12
N TYR A 239 2.11 9.95 12.34
CA TYR A 239 3.00 8.95 11.72
C TYR A 239 2.72 8.74 10.21
N PRO A 240 2.98 9.75 9.38
CA PRO A 240 2.64 9.68 7.96
C PRO A 240 3.53 8.68 7.22
N ALA A 241 2.94 8.05 6.20
CA ALA A 241 3.62 7.16 5.28
C ALA A 241 3.69 7.80 3.88
N ILE A 242 4.89 8.16 3.42
CA ILE A 242 5.11 8.78 2.12
C ILE A 242 5.41 7.68 1.08
N ALA A 243 4.41 7.29 0.28
CA ALA A 243 4.50 6.15 -0.62
C ALA A 243 4.79 6.58 -2.08
N THR A 244 6.06 6.60 -2.46
CA THR A 244 6.51 6.98 -3.81
C THR A 244 7.85 6.35 -4.18
N HIS A 245 8.10 6.16 -5.48
CA HIS A 245 9.40 5.71 -6.02
C HIS A 245 10.12 6.82 -6.78
N ASP A 246 9.58 8.04 -6.73
CA ASP A 246 10.08 9.20 -7.46
C ASP A 246 11.27 9.83 -6.72
N ALA A 247 12.46 9.68 -7.28
CA ALA A 247 13.68 10.19 -6.66
C ALA A 247 13.68 11.72 -6.51
N LYS A 248 13.11 12.45 -7.48
CA LYS A 248 13.12 13.92 -7.45
C LYS A 248 12.25 14.45 -6.32
N VAL A 249 11.06 13.86 -6.18
CA VAL A 249 10.14 14.19 -5.08
C VAL A 249 10.77 13.84 -3.74
N ILE A 250 11.37 12.64 -3.61
CA ILE A 250 12.05 12.23 -2.37
C ILE A 250 13.19 13.19 -2.04
N GLU A 251 14.06 13.54 -2.98
CA GLU A 251 15.14 14.50 -2.77
C GLU A 251 14.62 15.87 -2.30
N SER A 252 13.51 16.35 -2.86
CA SER A 252 12.88 17.59 -2.40
C SER A 252 12.36 17.48 -0.96
N LEU A 253 11.68 16.38 -0.63
CA LEU A 253 11.18 16.13 0.72
C LEU A 253 12.30 15.97 1.74
N LEU A 254 13.42 15.31 1.38
CA LEU A 254 14.57 15.16 2.27
C LEU A 254 15.18 16.52 2.64
N LYS A 255 15.24 17.48 1.69
CA LYS A 255 15.67 18.85 1.98
C LYS A 255 14.72 19.53 2.96
N PHE A 256 13.42 19.42 2.71
CA PHE A 256 12.40 19.99 3.59
C PHE A 256 12.45 19.39 5.02
N ILE A 257 12.61 18.06 5.13
CA ILE A 257 12.75 17.34 6.40
C ILE A 257 13.96 17.87 7.18
N ALA A 258 15.10 18.03 6.52
CA ALA A 258 16.30 18.56 7.14
C ALA A 258 16.12 20.03 7.57
N GLU A 259 15.53 20.86 6.71
CA GLU A 259 15.28 22.28 6.97
C GLU A 259 14.32 22.50 8.14
N LYS A 260 13.31 21.64 8.29
CA LYS A 260 12.33 21.68 9.39
C LYS A 260 12.75 20.91 10.64
N GLY A 261 13.88 20.20 10.60
CA GLY A 261 14.35 19.39 11.72
C GLY A 261 13.40 18.23 12.09
N ILE A 262 12.68 17.67 11.10
CA ILE A 262 11.72 16.60 11.35
C ILE A 262 12.47 15.31 11.65
N ASP A 263 12.14 14.68 12.79
CA ASP A 263 12.79 13.45 13.20
C ASP A 263 12.47 12.30 12.21
N LYS A 264 13.51 11.63 11.72
CA LYS A 264 13.40 10.49 10.78
C LYS A 264 12.56 9.34 11.35
N ARG A 265 12.43 9.31 12.67
CA ARG A 265 11.67 8.33 13.43
C ARG A 265 10.16 8.54 13.28
N VAL A 266 9.66 9.77 13.11
CA VAL A 266 8.20 10.03 13.21
C VAL A 266 7.42 9.82 11.91
N PHE A 267 8.05 9.32 10.86
CA PHE A 267 7.40 8.97 9.59
C PHE A 267 8.11 7.80 8.92
N GLU A 268 7.56 7.33 7.79
CA GLU A 268 8.20 6.31 6.96
C GLU A 268 8.07 6.61 5.46
N PHE A 269 9.07 6.21 4.69
CA PHE A 269 8.94 6.08 3.24
C PHE A 269 8.41 4.70 2.91
N GLN A 270 7.48 4.61 1.95
CA GLN A 270 6.99 3.33 1.47
C GLN A 270 7.27 3.11 -0.01
N MET A 271 7.69 1.89 -0.35
CA MET A 271 7.94 1.48 -1.72
C MET A 271 7.41 0.09 -1.98
N LEU A 272 7.27 -0.25 -3.26
CA LEU A 272 6.73 -1.53 -3.67
C LEU A 272 7.86 -2.54 -3.73
N TYR A 273 7.57 -3.78 -3.38
CA TYR A 273 8.50 -4.88 -3.51
C TYR A 273 9.05 -4.97 -4.95
N GLY A 274 10.37 -5.03 -5.07
CA GLY A 274 11.04 -5.12 -6.38
C GLY A 274 11.29 -3.81 -7.12
N ILE A 275 10.74 -2.68 -6.64
CA ILE A 275 10.81 -1.38 -7.32
C ILE A 275 11.77 -0.45 -6.59
N ARG A 276 12.78 0.07 -7.30
CA ARG A 276 13.79 1.01 -6.76
C ARG A 276 14.50 0.51 -5.50
N ARG A 277 14.95 -0.75 -5.51
CA ARG A 277 15.73 -1.35 -4.40
C ARG A 277 16.97 -0.52 -4.04
N ASP A 278 17.57 0.14 -5.03
CA ASP A 278 18.63 1.13 -4.87
C ASP A 278 18.24 2.27 -3.92
N LEU A 279 17.04 2.83 -4.13
CA LEU A 279 16.55 3.94 -3.33
C LEU A 279 16.06 3.48 -1.95
N GLN A 280 15.45 2.30 -1.87
CA GLN A 280 15.09 1.67 -0.60
C GLN A 280 16.32 1.51 0.29
N ALA A 281 17.40 0.91 -0.24
CA ALA A 281 18.65 0.71 0.48
C ALA A 281 19.33 2.03 0.87
N LYS A 282 19.32 3.02 -0.03
CA LYS A 282 19.84 4.36 0.26
C LYS A 282 19.13 5.00 1.46
N LEU A 283 17.80 5.09 1.42
CA LEU A 283 17.01 5.69 2.50
C LEU A 283 17.20 4.95 3.83
N LEU A 284 17.24 3.62 3.79
CA LEU A 284 17.49 2.81 4.99
C LEU A 284 18.88 3.09 5.57
N SER A 285 19.92 3.15 4.73
CA SER A 285 21.29 3.46 5.15
C SER A 285 21.45 4.88 5.72
N GLU A 286 20.59 5.81 5.30
CA GLU A 286 20.51 7.17 5.84
C GLU A 286 19.69 7.25 7.15
N GLY A 287 19.18 6.13 7.66
CA GLY A 287 18.48 6.02 8.94
C GLY A 287 16.98 6.36 8.89
N TYR A 288 16.37 6.37 7.71
CA TYR A 288 14.91 6.52 7.58
C TYR A 288 14.19 5.18 7.79
N ASN A 289 12.97 5.23 8.33
CA ASN A 289 12.08 4.08 8.28
C ASN A 289 11.65 3.82 6.83
N VAL A 290 11.83 2.60 6.35
CA VAL A 290 11.47 2.19 4.99
C VAL A 290 10.57 0.97 5.05
N ARG A 291 9.31 1.12 4.62
CA ARG A 291 8.35 0.02 4.51
C ARG A 291 8.22 -0.47 3.08
N VAL A 292 8.35 -1.77 2.88
CA VAL A 292 8.16 -2.44 1.61
C VAL A 292 6.76 -3.04 1.55
N TYR A 293 6.01 -2.69 0.52
CA TYR A 293 4.70 -3.24 0.20
C TYR A 293 4.86 -4.52 -0.60
N VAL A 294 4.46 -5.64 0.01
CA VAL A 294 4.71 -7.01 -0.46
C VAL A 294 3.40 -7.65 -0.91
N PRO A 295 3.09 -7.60 -2.21
CA PRO A 295 1.89 -8.22 -2.76
C PRO A 295 2.08 -9.73 -2.94
N PHE A 296 1.03 -10.51 -2.68
CA PHE A 296 0.99 -11.96 -2.91
C PHE A 296 -0.44 -12.44 -3.23
N GLY A 297 -0.57 -13.66 -3.72
CA GLY A 297 -1.86 -14.28 -4.05
C GLY A 297 -2.04 -14.56 -5.55
N GLU A 298 -3.08 -15.31 -5.89
CA GLU A 298 -3.31 -15.84 -7.25
C GLU A 298 -3.74 -14.76 -8.27
N SER A 299 -4.33 -13.66 -7.78
CA SER A 299 -4.80 -12.51 -8.58
C SER A 299 -3.69 -11.54 -8.96
N TRP A 300 -2.48 -12.05 -9.19
CA TRP A 300 -1.29 -11.20 -9.39
C TRP A 300 -1.20 -10.55 -10.76
N TYR A 301 -1.90 -11.06 -11.77
CA TYR A 301 -1.74 -10.61 -13.15
C TYR A 301 -2.19 -9.15 -13.40
N PRO A 302 -3.39 -8.71 -12.94
CA PRO A 302 -3.77 -7.30 -13.03
C PRO A 302 -2.79 -6.36 -12.31
N TYR A 303 -2.29 -6.77 -11.14
CA TYR A 303 -1.29 -6.00 -10.42
C TYR A 303 0.04 -5.90 -11.20
N PHE A 304 0.55 -7.03 -11.68
CA PHE A 304 1.80 -7.11 -12.44
C PHE A 304 1.77 -6.25 -13.71
N THR A 305 0.66 -6.29 -14.44
CA THR A 305 0.50 -5.53 -15.70
C THR A 305 0.50 -4.02 -15.47
N ARG A 306 -0.08 -3.53 -14.37
CA ARG A 306 0.03 -2.12 -13.95
C ARG A 306 1.50 -1.73 -13.70
N ARG A 307 2.27 -2.59 -13.01
CA ARG A 307 3.71 -2.37 -12.74
C ARG A 307 4.57 -2.39 -14.00
N LEU A 308 4.20 -3.18 -15.01
CA LEU A 308 4.86 -3.20 -16.30
C LEU A 308 4.59 -1.92 -17.10
N ALA A 309 3.34 -1.43 -17.09
CA ALA A 309 2.95 -0.21 -17.80
C ALA A 309 3.65 1.06 -17.26
N GLU A 310 4.13 1.02 -16.01
CA GLU A 310 4.89 2.12 -15.38
C GLU A 310 6.33 2.25 -15.89
N ARG A 311 6.90 1.21 -16.54
CA ARG A 311 8.25 1.25 -17.12
C ARG A 311 8.26 0.62 -18.53
N PRO A 312 8.32 1.43 -19.60
CA PRO A 312 8.35 0.96 -21.00
C PRO A 312 9.46 -0.07 -21.28
N ALA A 313 10.59 0.02 -20.59
CA ALA A 313 11.69 -0.94 -20.72
C ALA A 313 11.30 -2.38 -20.35
N ASN A 314 10.33 -2.56 -19.45
CA ASN A 314 9.85 -3.89 -19.06
C ASN A 314 8.96 -4.54 -20.13
N LEU A 315 8.32 -3.75 -21.01
CA LEU A 315 7.55 -4.26 -22.16
C LEU A 315 8.45 -4.95 -23.20
N LEU A 316 9.68 -4.43 -23.41
CA LEU A 316 10.63 -5.03 -24.35
C LEU A 316 10.94 -6.50 -23.98
N PHE A 317 10.90 -6.86 -22.70
CA PHE A 317 11.10 -8.24 -22.26
C PHE A 317 9.92 -9.16 -22.60
N ILE A 318 8.68 -8.66 -22.51
CA ILE A 318 7.46 -9.41 -22.89
C ILE A 318 7.43 -9.60 -24.41
N VAL A 319 7.72 -8.54 -25.15
CA VAL A 319 7.79 -8.57 -26.62
C VAL A 319 8.86 -9.56 -27.08
N LYS A 320 10.06 -9.54 -26.49
CA LYS A 320 11.10 -10.54 -26.79
C LYS A 320 10.69 -11.97 -26.46
N ALA A 321 9.88 -12.19 -25.42
CA ALA A 321 9.37 -13.51 -25.07
C ALA A 321 8.29 -14.00 -26.07
N LEU A 322 7.50 -13.08 -26.63
CA LEU A 322 6.49 -13.38 -27.67
C LEU A 322 7.12 -13.76 -29.01
N PHE A 323 8.27 -13.18 -29.37
CA PHE A 323 8.98 -13.44 -30.64
C PHE A 323 10.02 -14.57 -30.57
N LYS A 324 10.22 -15.19 -29.40
CA LYS A 324 11.08 -16.37 -29.21
C LYS A 324 10.28 -17.67 -28.98
N GLY A 325 8.96 -17.62 -29.18
CA GLY A 325 8.05 -18.77 -29.12
C GLY A 325 7.89 -19.41 -30.48
#